data_AF-A0A1U8Q2J2-F1
#
_entry.id   AF-A0A1U8Q2J2-F1
#
_cell.length_a   1.000
_cell.length_b   1.000
_cell.length_c   1.000
_cell.angle_alpha   90.00
_cell.angle_beta   90.00
_cell.angle_gamma   90.00
#
_symmetry.space_group_name_H-M   'P 1'
#
loop_
_entity.id
_entity.type
_entity.pdbx_description
1 polymer ?
#
loop_
_entity_poly.entity_id
_entity_poly.type
_entity_poly.pdbx_seq_one_letter_code
_entity_poly.pdbx_strand_id
1 'polypeptide(L)'
;MLTTLCRQNDSDTMIKLFKVKEKQREMSENANGRAPVKKQSAGELRLHKVMELRKFWLVNGECISHVIDISELNLPKTTTISFPNGKDDLMNFEITIRPDEGYYLGGIFVFTFQVSPVYPHEAPKVKCKTKVYHPNIDLEGNVCLNILREDWKPVLNINTIIYGLNHLFTQPNHEDPLNHDAAAVLRDNPKMFESNVRRAMAGGYVGQTFFHRCM
;
A
#
# COMPACT_ATOMS: atom_id res chain seq x y z
N MET A 1 31.88 -38.23 24.15
CA MET A 1 31.35 -37.50 22.97
C MET A 1 30.13 -38.25 22.40
N LEU A 2 29.12 -38.57 23.21
CA LEU A 2 27.97 -39.43 22.80
C LEU A 2 26.60 -39.00 23.39
N THR A 3 26.53 -37.94 24.21
CA THR A 3 25.27 -37.49 24.84
C THR A 3 24.47 -36.49 24.00
N THR A 4 25.01 -35.98 22.90
CA THR A 4 24.34 -34.95 22.07
C THR A 4 23.49 -35.53 20.93
N LEU A 5 23.75 -36.75 20.45
CA LEU A 5 23.02 -37.33 19.31
C LEU A 5 21.61 -37.88 19.66
N CYS A 6 21.32 -38.19 20.92
CA CYS A 6 20.03 -38.78 21.27
C CYS A 6 18.90 -37.75 21.42
N ARG A 7 19.22 -36.49 21.78
CA ARG A 7 18.22 -35.41 21.96
C ARG A 7 17.72 -34.82 20.64
N GLN A 8 18.52 -34.88 19.57
CA GLN A 8 18.15 -34.35 18.25
C GLN A 8 17.06 -35.22 17.58
N ASN A 9 17.17 -36.55 17.71
CA ASN A 9 16.20 -37.48 17.14
C ASN A 9 14.81 -37.37 17.78
N ASP A 10 14.73 -37.18 19.11
CA ASP A 10 13.43 -37.09 19.80
C ASP A 10 12.68 -35.80 19.47
N SER A 11 13.39 -34.68 19.32
CA SER A 11 12.77 -33.39 18.96
C SER A 11 12.27 -33.37 17.51
N ASP A 12 13.03 -33.95 16.57
CA ASP A 12 12.57 -34.12 15.18
C ASP A 12 11.36 -35.06 15.06
N THR A 13 11.32 -36.11 15.88
CA THR A 13 10.22 -37.08 15.91
C THR A 13 8.96 -36.45 16.50
N MET A 14 9.10 -35.64 17.55
CA MET A 14 8.01 -34.88 18.14
C MET A 14 7.45 -33.81 17.19
N ILE A 15 8.31 -33.06 16.49
CA ILE A 15 7.87 -32.07 15.47
C ILE A 15 7.08 -32.76 14.35
N LYS A 16 7.52 -33.94 13.91
CA LYS A 16 6.78 -34.75 12.92
C LYS A 16 5.43 -35.21 13.47
N LEU A 17 5.36 -35.66 14.74
CA LEU A 17 4.12 -36.06 15.39
C LEU A 17 3.11 -34.90 15.50
N PHE A 18 3.57 -33.70 15.85
CA PHE A 18 2.72 -32.51 15.93
C PHE A 18 2.14 -32.15 14.55
N LYS A 19 2.97 -32.13 13.50
CA LYS A 19 2.51 -31.87 12.12
C LYS A 19 1.49 -32.91 11.64
N VAL A 20 1.68 -34.19 11.99
CA VAL A 20 0.73 -35.26 11.63
C VAL A 20 -0.59 -35.09 12.38
N LYS A 21 -0.57 -34.75 13.68
CA LYS A 21 -1.78 -34.47 14.47
C LYS A 21 -2.53 -33.23 13.99
N GLU A 22 -1.84 -32.16 13.61
CA GLU A 22 -2.46 -30.97 13.04
C GLU A 22 -3.15 -31.28 11.70
N LYS A 23 -2.47 -32.03 10.83
CA LYS A 23 -3.03 -32.44 9.53
C LYS A 23 -4.25 -33.36 9.71
N GLN A 24 -4.23 -34.27 10.68
CA GLN A 24 -5.39 -35.10 11.04
C GLN A 24 -6.57 -34.29 11.58
N ARG A 25 -6.28 -33.26 12.39
CA ARG A 25 -7.30 -32.35 12.91
C ARG A 25 -7.93 -31.51 11.78
N GLU A 26 -7.13 -30.96 10.88
CA GLU A 26 -7.63 -30.23 9.69
C GLU A 26 -8.49 -31.10 8.76
N MET A 27 -8.10 -32.37 8.56
CA MET A 27 -8.91 -33.32 7.78
C MET A 27 -10.24 -33.66 8.48
N SER A 28 -10.26 -33.75 9.82
CA SER A 28 -11.48 -33.98 10.60
C SER A 28 -12.41 -32.77 10.65
N GLU A 29 -11.85 -31.55 10.66
CA GLU A 29 -12.62 -30.30 10.64
C GLU A 29 -13.27 -30.08 9.26
N ASN A 30 -12.61 -30.48 8.17
CA ASN A 30 -13.17 -30.45 6.80
C ASN A 30 -14.25 -31.54 6.55
N ALA A 31 -14.23 -32.65 7.29
CA ALA A 31 -15.21 -33.74 7.15
C ALA A 31 -16.58 -33.39 7.77
N ASN A 32 -16.64 -32.43 8.70
CA ASN A 32 -17.86 -32.07 9.42
C ASN A 32 -18.75 -31.01 8.73
N GLY A 33 -18.51 -30.69 7.45
CA GLY A 33 -19.37 -29.80 6.66
C GLY A 33 -19.42 -28.34 7.15
N ARG A 34 -18.62 -27.96 8.16
CA ARG A 34 -18.36 -26.55 8.47
C ARG A 34 -17.49 -25.99 7.35
N ALA A 35 -17.88 -24.84 6.80
CA ALA A 35 -17.07 -24.11 5.84
C ALA A 35 -15.64 -23.97 6.40
N PRO A 36 -14.59 -24.24 5.60
CA PRO A 36 -13.23 -24.22 6.10
C PRO A 36 -12.95 -22.86 6.73
N VAL A 37 -12.55 -22.86 8.00
CA VAL A 37 -12.09 -21.65 8.67
C VAL A 37 -10.84 -21.19 7.92
N LYS A 38 -10.97 -20.14 7.10
CA LYS A 38 -9.82 -19.54 6.42
C LYS A 38 -8.83 -19.08 7.50
N LYS A 39 -7.71 -19.79 7.64
CA LYS A 39 -6.59 -19.36 8.47
C LYS A 39 -6.11 -18.02 7.92
N GLN A 40 -6.26 -16.96 8.71
CA GLN A 40 -5.77 -15.63 8.35
C GLN A 40 -4.24 -15.65 8.26
N SER A 41 -3.71 -15.05 7.20
CA SER A 41 -2.27 -14.83 7.02
C SER A 41 -1.72 -13.82 8.02
N ALA A 42 -0.40 -13.82 8.23
CA ALA A 42 0.26 -12.80 9.07
C ALA A 42 0.00 -11.38 8.55
N GLY A 43 -0.03 -11.20 7.22
CA GLY A 43 -0.38 -9.94 6.57
C GLY A 43 -1.82 -9.50 6.89
N GLU A 44 -2.80 -10.40 6.76
CA GLU A 44 -4.18 -10.12 7.13
C GLU A 44 -4.31 -9.78 8.61
N LEU A 45 -3.67 -10.52 9.51
CA LEU A 45 -3.71 -10.23 10.95
C LEU A 45 -3.13 -8.85 11.29
N ARG A 46 -2.02 -8.46 10.63
CA ARG A 46 -1.39 -7.16 10.84
C ARG A 46 -2.25 -6.02 10.30
N LEU A 47 -2.83 -6.18 9.11
CA LEU A 47 -3.77 -5.19 8.57
C LEU A 47 -5.05 -5.14 9.41
N HIS A 48 -5.61 -6.27 9.81
CA HIS A 48 -6.81 -6.31 10.65
C HIS A 48 -6.56 -5.60 11.98
N LYS A 49 -5.40 -5.79 12.61
CA LYS A 49 -5.03 -5.03 13.82
C LYS A 49 -4.96 -3.52 13.58
N VAL A 50 -4.46 -3.10 12.42
CA VAL A 50 -4.44 -1.69 11.98
C VAL A 50 -5.86 -1.19 11.65
N MET A 51 -6.79 -2.08 11.29
CA MET A 51 -8.13 -1.76 10.76
C MET A 51 -9.30 -1.99 11.75
N GLU A 52 -9.10 -2.61 12.92
CA GLU A 52 -10.21 -3.05 13.79
C GLU A 52 -10.41 -2.28 15.12
N LEU A 53 -9.59 -1.27 15.47
CA LEU A 53 -9.83 -0.51 16.72
C LEU A 53 -10.86 0.63 16.52
N ARG A 54 -12.14 0.27 16.29
CA ARG A 54 -13.30 1.13 16.66
C ARG A 54 -14.67 0.46 16.70
N LYS A 55 -14.77 -0.87 16.94
CA LYS A 55 -16.09 -1.50 17.22
C LYS A 55 -16.75 -1.03 18.53
N PHE A 56 -16.09 -0.22 19.37
CA PHE A 56 -16.57 0.15 20.71
C PHE A 56 -17.22 1.55 20.84
N TRP A 57 -17.42 2.30 19.76
CA TRP A 57 -17.98 3.68 19.82
C TRP A 57 -19.30 3.89 19.05
N LEU A 58 -20.09 2.83 18.85
CA LEU A 58 -21.47 2.98 18.36
C LEU A 58 -22.38 3.40 19.51
N VAL A 59 -22.56 4.71 19.69
CA VAL A 59 -23.67 5.30 20.44
C VAL A 59 -24.36 6.32 19.53
N ASN A 60 -25.66 6.13 19.29
CA ASN A 60 -26.63 7.05 18.65
C ASN A 60 -26.87 7.02 17.12
N GLY A 61 -26.77 5.86 16.46
CA GLY A 61 -27.67 5.54 15.33
C GLY A 61 -27.68 6.45 14.08
N GLU A 62 -26.72 7.34 13.88
CA GLU A 62 -26.58 8.09 12.63
C GLU A 62 -25.65 7.36 11.66
N CYS A 63 -26.18 6.99 10.48
CA CYS A 63 -25.40 6.48 9.35
C CYS A 63 -24.64 7.65 8.69
N ILE A 64 -23.48 7.98 9.25
CA ILE A 64 -22.46 8.76 8.54
C ILE A 64 -21.69 7.76 7.67
N SER A 65 -21.55 8.06 6.38
CA SER A 65 -20.84 7.27 5.37
C SER A 65 -19.58 6.61 5.94
N HIS A 66 -19.66 5.31 6.19
CA HIS A 66 -18.66 4.52 6.91
C HIS A 66 -17.34 4.45 6.13
N VAL A 67 -16.48 5.43 6.36
CA VAL A 67 -15.02 5.31 6.35
C VAL A 67 -14.69 4.10 7.22
N ILE A 68 -14.10 3.07 6.64
CA ILE A 68 -13.48 2.01 7.42
C ILE A 68 -12.33 2.71 8.16
N ASP A 69 -12.58 3.00 9.44
CA ASP A 69 -11.70 3.77 10.29
C ASP A 69 -10.47 2.90 10.55
N ILE A 70 -9.44 3.12 9.72
CA ILE A 70 -8.16 2.47 9.86
C ILE A 70 -7.53 3.06 11.11
N SER A 71 -7.76 2.36 12.21
CA SER A 71 -7.70 2.85 13.58
C SER A 71 -6.36 3.39 14.09
N GLU A 72 -5.32 3.37 13.25
CA GLU A 72 -4.02 3.98 13.53
C GLU A 72 -3.47 4.85 12.37
N LEU A 73 -4.25 5.09 11.30
CA LEU A 73 -3.82 6.00 10.22
C LEU A 73 -4.11 7.44 10.60
N ASN A 74 -3.13 8.13 11.16
CA ASN A 74 -3.09 9.59 11.05
C ASN A 74 -2.78 9.94 9.59
N LEU A 75 -3.81 10.03 8.75
CA LEU A 75 -3.64 10.39 7.34
C LEU A 75 -3.56 11.91 7.18
N PRO A 76 -2.76 12.41 6.22
CA PRO A 76 -2.92 13.78 5.75
C PRO A 76 -4.38 14.05 5.36
N LYS A 77 -4.90 15.25 5.65
CA LYS A 77 -6.27 15.68 5.25
C LYS A 77 -6.49 15.60 3.73
N THR A 78 -5.40 15.64 2.97
CA THR A 78 -5.34 15.49 1.51
C THR A 78 -5.56 14.07 1.03
N THR A 79 -5.72 13.08 1.91
CA THR A 79 -5.75 11.66 1.54
C THR A 79 -7.06 10.97 1.93
N THR A 80 -7.58 10.13 1.03
CA THR A 80 -8.74 9.27 1.28
C THR A 80 -8.48 7.84 0.81
N ILE A 81 -9.03 6.85 1.51
CA ILE A 81 -8.97 5.43 1.15
C ILE A 81 -10.29 4.93 0.55
N SER A 82 -10.22 4.00 -0.39
CA SER A 82 -11.38 3.28 -0.93
C SER A 82 -11.07 1.79 -1.16
N PHE A 83 -12.11 0.97 -1.14
CA PHE A 83 -12.03 -0.48 -1.33
C PHE A 83 -12.89 -0.89 -2.52
N PRO A 84 -12.35 -0.83 -3.76
CA PRO A 84 -13.14 -1.00 -4.98
C PRO A 84 -13.78 -2.39 -5.11
N ASN A 85 -13.17 -3.42 -4.49
CA ASN A 85 -13.66 -4.81 -4.52
C ASN A 85 -14.62 -5.13 -3.35
N GLY A 86 -14.98 -4.14 -2.54
CA GLY A 86 -15.78 -4.33 -1.34
C GLY A 86 -14.96 -4.25 -0.06
N LYS A 87 -15.66 -4.00 1.05
CA LYS A 87 -15.08 -3.67 2.36
C LYS A 87 -14.28 -4.79 3.02
N ASP A 88 -14.44 -6.02 2.55
CA ASP A 88 -13.77 -7.20 3.11
C ASP A 88 -12.42 -7.49 2.42
N ASP A 89 -12.15 -6.89 1.26
CA ASP A 89 -10.86 -7.04 0.55
C ASP A 89 -9.82 -6.07 1.12
N LEU A 90 -9.31 -6.39 2.31
CA LEU A 90 -8.35 -5.53 3.02
C LEU A 90 -6.96 -5.54 2.38
N MET A 91 -6.67 -6.54 1.54
CA MET A 91 -5.38 -6.72 0.89
C MET A 91 -5.25 -5.91 -0.41
N ASN A 92 -6.38 -5.45 -0.98
CA ASN A 92 -6.41 -4.61 -2.17
C ASN A 92 -7.28 -3.38 -1.95
N PHE A 93 -6.65 -2.22 -1.89
CA PHE A 93 -7.34 -0.95 -1.67
C PHE A 93 -6.72 0.16 -2.52
N GLU A 94 -7.41 1.28 -2.60
CA GLU A 94 -6.94 2.46 -3.30
C GLU A 94 -6.76 3.63 -2.34
N ILE A 95 -5.71 4.42 -2.57
CA ILE A 95 -5.44 5.66 -1.88
C ILE A 95 -5.54 6.79 -2.88
N THR A 96 -6.37 7.78 -2.59
CA THR A 96 -6.48 9.02 -3.37
C THR A 96 -5.79 10.13 -2.62
N ILE A 97 -4.82 10.79 -3.27
CA ILE A 97 -4.09 11.96 -2.76
C ILE A 97 -4.54 13.20 -3.53
N ARG A 98 -4.86 14.27 -2.81
CA ARG A 98 -5.28 15.58 -3.31
C ARG A 98 -4.35 16.66 -2.75
N PRO A 99 -3.20 16.92 -3.39
CA PRO A 99 -2.27 17.92 -2.90
C PRO A 99 -2.94 19.29 -2.79
N ASP A 100 -2.75 19.93 -1.64
CA ASP A 100 -3.27 21.25 -1.28
C ASP A 100 -2.20 22.35 -1.36
N GLU A 101 -1.01 22.00 -1.83
CA GLU A 101 0.12 22.91 -2.09
C GLU A 101 1.03 22.38 -3.21
N GLY A 102 2.05 23.16 -3.57
CA GLY A 102 3.08 22.78 -4.55
C GLY A 102 2.58 22.74 -6.00
N TYR A 103 3.40 22.14 -6.88
CA TYR A 103 3.15 22.10 -8.33
C TYR A 103 1.83 21.42 -8.71
N TYR A 104 1.40 20.45 -7.89
CA TYR A 104 0.24 19.58 -8.17
C TYR A 104 -1.02 20.01 -7.42
N LEU A 105 -1.04 21.23 -6.86
CA LEU A 105 -2.22 21.79 -6.19
C LEU A 105 -3.48 21.63 -7.03
N GLY A 106 -4.53 21.04 -6.44
CA GLY A 106 -5.82 20.83 -7.07
C GLY A 106 -5.92 19.56 -7.94
N GLY A 107 -4.87 18.73 -7.95
CA GLY A 107 -4.89 17.43 -8.62
C GLY A 107 -5.50 16.32 -7.77
N ILE A 108 -5.88 15.23 -8.43
CA ILE A 108 -6.43 14.01 -7.84
C ILE A 108 -5.64 12.81 -8.37
N PHE A 109 -4.87 12.17 -7.49
CA PHE A 109 -3.97 11.07 -7.85
C PHE A 109 -4.38 9.81 -7.10
N VAL A 110 -4.72 8.76 -7.85
CA VAL A 110 -5.20 7.49 -7.29
C VAL A 110 -4.09 6.44 -7.38
N PHE A 111 -3.83 5.76 -6.27
CA PHE A 111 -2.83 4.71 -6.16
C PHE A 111 -3.49 3.39 -5.74
N THR A 112 -3.15 2.29 -6.40
CA THR A 112 -3.51 0.95 -5.93
C THR A 112 -2.48 0.45 -4.94
N PHE A 113 -2.95 -0.15 -3.86
CA PHE A 113 -2.15 -0.90 -2.91
C PHE A 113 -2.56 -2.37 -3.00
N GLN A 114 -1.57 -3.23 -3.20
CA GLN A 114 -1.72 -4.68 -3.13
C GLN A 114 -0.77 -5.21 -2.07
N VAL A 115 -1.32 -5.63 -0.94
CA VAL A 115 -0.57 -6.20 0.18
C VAL A 115 -0.38 -7.70 -0.04
N SER A 116 0.86 -8.16 0.06
CA SER A 116 1.22 -9.58 -0.04
C SER A 116 0.87 -10.33 1.26
N PRO A 117 0.50 -11.62 1.22
CA PRO A 117 0.36 -12.45 2.42
C PRO A 117 1.62 -12.51 3.30
N VAL A 118 2.78 -12.17 2.72
CA VAL A 118 4.11 -12.15 3.38
C VAL A 118 4.38 -10.82 4.10
N TYR A 119 3.51 -9.81 3.96
CA TYR A 119 3.57 -8.56 4.71
C TYR A 119 3.61 -8.85 6.22
N PRO A 120 4.49 -8.20 7.00
CA PRO A 120 5.30 -7.01 6.71
C PRO A 120 6.71 -7.27 6.17
N HIS A 121 7.08 -8.52 5.91
CA HIS A 121 8.45 -8.83 5.46
C HIS A 121 8.72 -8.29 4.05
N GLU A 122 7.70 -8.26 3.21
CA GLU A 122 7.70 -7.57 1.91
C GLU A 122 6.83 -6.31 1.96
N ALA A 123 7.26 -5.27 1.25
CA ALA A 123 6.46 -4.06 1.07
C ALA A 123 5.19 -4.36 0.24
N PRO A 124 4.09 -3.60 0.46
CA PRO A 124 2.96 -3.59 -0.47
C PRO A 124 3.41 -3.17 -1.87
N LYS A 125 2.81 -3.75 -2.91
CA LYS A 125 2.97 -3.27 -4.28
C LYS A 125 2.09 -2.04 -4.46
N VAL A 126 2.69 -0.92 -4.85
CA VAL A 126 2.00 0.34 -5.08
C VAL A 126 2.15 0.76 -6.54
N LYS A 127 1.06 1.16 -7.17
CA LYS A 127 1.05 1.75 -8.51
C LYS A 127 0.14 2.96 -8.57
N CYS A 128 0.55 3.99 -9.31
CA CYS A 128 -0.29 5.12 -9.66
C CYS A 128 -1.24 4.72 -10.81
N LYS A 129 -2.54 4.85 -10.61
CA LYS A 129 -3.55 4.70 -11.69
C LYS A 129 -3.66 5.97 -12.52
N THR A 130 -3.39 7.13 -11.93
CA THR A 130 -3.48 8.41 -12.61
C THR A 130 -2.22 8.65 -13.44
N LYS A 131 -2.36 8.70 -14.78
CA LYS A 131 -1.25 9.10 -15.66
C LYS A 131 -0.87 10.56 -15.37
N VAL A 132 0.33 10.79 -14.85
CA VAL A 132 0.77 12.09 -14.35
C VAL A 132 2.15 12.45 -14.88
N TYR A 133 2.38 13.73 -15.17
CA TYR A 133 3.71 14.25 -15.48
C TYR A 133 4.47 14.49 -14.17
N HIS A 134 5.30 13.53 -13.75
CA HIS A 134 6.00 13.57 -12.46
C HIS A 134 7.39 12.92 -12.56
N PRO A 135 8.46 13.48 -11.94
CA PRO A 135 9.81 12.90 -12.00
C PRO A 135 9.90 11.46 -11.50
N ASN A 136 9.25 11.15 -10.37
CA ASN A 136 9.32 9.84 -9.70
C ASN A 136 8.18 8.86 -10.07
N ILE A 137 7.36 9.16 -11.09
CA ILE A 137 6.28 8.27 -11.55
C ILE A 137 6.38 8.13 -13.07
N ASP A 138 6.44 6.91 -13.59
CA ASP A 138 6.45 6.66 -15.03
C ASP A 138 5.04 6.61 -15.63
N LEU A 139 4.96 6.39 -16.95
CA LEU A 139 3.69 6.37 -17.68
C LEU A 139 2.88 5.09 -17.44
N GLU A 140 3.54 4.03 -16.96
CA GLU A 140 2.97 2.75 -16.57
C GLU A 140 2.49 2.73 -15.10
N GLY A 141 2.71 3.83 -14.39
CA GLY A 141 2.27 4.03 -13.01
C GLY A 141 3.20 3.44 -11.95
N ASN A 142 4.41 3.01 -12.31
CA ASN A 142 5.40 2.61 -11.32
C ASN A 142 5.90 3.86 -10.58
N VAL A 143 6.14 3.69 -9.27
CA VAL A 143 6.56 4.77 -8.38
C VAL A 143 7.98 4.51 -7.90
N CYS A 144 8.82 5.54 -7.95
CA CYS A 144 10.11 5.54 -7.27
C CYS A 144 9.96 6.18 -5.90
N LEU A 145 9.88 5.32 -4.89
CA LEU A 145 9.86 5.68 -3.48
C LEU A 145 10.73 4.64 -2.76
N ASN A 146 11.86 5.08 -2.20
CA ASN A 146 12.88 4.24 -1.57
C ASN A 146 12.31 3.23 -0.57
N ILE A 147 11.35 3.65 0.27
CA ILE A 147 10.72 2.78 1.28
C ILE A 147 9.84 1.67 0.68
N LEU A 148 9.56 1.67 -0.62
CA LEU A 148 8.91 0.56 -1.33
C LEU A 148 9.91 -0.45 -1.90
N ARG A 149 11.21 -0.21 -1.74
CA ARG A 149 12.30 -0.98 -2.34
C ARG A 149 13.38 -1.27 -1.29
N GLU A 150 14.59 -0.72 -1.45
CA GLU A 150 15.76 -0.99 -0.63
C GLU A 150 15.61 -0.55 0.84
N ASP A 151 14.84 0.50 1.10
CA ASP A 151 14.66 1.04 2.45
C ASP A 151 13.44 0.45 3.18
N TRP A 152 12.74 -0.52 2.58
CA TRP A 152 11.64 -1.20 3.26
C TRP A 152 12.15 -1.97 4.48
N LYS A 153 11.49 -1.75 5.61
CA LYS A 153 11.73 -2.49 6.85
C LYS A 153 10.39 -2.94 7.43
N PRO A 154 10.28 -4.14 8.02
CA PRO A 154 9.03 -4.62 8.64
C PRO A 154 8.49 -3.74 9.79
N VAL A 155 9.26 -2.76 10.26
CA VAL A 155 8.83 -1.74 11.23
C VAL A 155 7.98 -0.64 10.57
N LEU A 156 8.13 -0.41 9.26
CA LEU A 156 7.35 0.55 8.50
C LEU A 156 5.90 0.05 8.31
N ASN A 157 4.99 0.99 8.10
CA ASN A 157 3.57 0.70 7.94
C ASN A 157 2.98 1.44 6.72
N ILE A 158 1.69 1.18 6.47
CA ILE A 158 0.96 1.77 5.35
C ILE A 158 0.93 3.30 5.44
N ASN A 159 0.84 3.89 6.64
CA ASN A 159 0.87 5.35 6.82
C ASN A 159 2.19 5.90 6.30
N THR A 160 3.32 5.28 6.64
CA THR A 160 4.64 5.76 6.21
C THR A 160 4.74 5.80 4.69
N ILE A 161 4.17 4.80 4.02
CA ILE A 161 4.07 4.79 2.55
C ILE A 161 3.20 5.94 2.07
N ILE A 162 2.01 6.14 2.63
CA ILE A 162 1.09 7.22 2.24
C ILE A 162 1.72 8.60 2.44
N TYR A 163 2.43 8.83 3.55
CA TYR A 163 3.18 10.05 3.79
C TYR A 163 4.29 10.24 2.75
N GLY A 164 5.03 9.18 2.42
CA GLY A 164 6.04 9.19 1.36
C GLY A 164 5.45 9.56 0.00
N LEU A 165 4.31 8.97 -0.37
CA LEU A 165 3.59 9.30 -1.61
C LEU A 165 3.12 10.76 -1.63
N ASN A 166 2.54 11.25 -0.54
CA ASN A 166 2.12 12.65 -0.45
C ASN A 166 3.31 13.60 -0.56
N HIS A 167 4.44 13.23 0.05
CA HIS A 167 5.69 14.01 -0.01
C HIS A 167 6.26 14.11 -1.43
N LEU A 168 6.11 13.07 -2.27
CA LEU A 168 6.53 13.16 -3.69
C LEU A 168 5.82 14.31 -4.43
N PHE A 169 4.56 14.61 -4.10
CA PHE A 169 3.83 15.71 -4.72
C PHE A 169 4.21 17.09 -4.17
N THR A 170 4.60 17.18 -2.90
CA THR A 170 5.03 18.46 -2.31
C THR A 170 6.49 18.77 -2.62
N GLN A 171 7.35 17.75 -2.68
CA GLN A 171 8.78 17.85 -2.97
C GLN A 171 9.22 16.77 -3.98
N PRO A 172 8.97 16.97 -5.29
CA PRO A 172 9.41 16.04 -6.31
C PRO A 172 10.94 15.94 -6.35
N ASN A 173 11.47 14.72 -6.50
CA ASN A 173 12.90 14.46 -6.49
C ASN A 173 13.44 14.22 -7.90
N HIS A 174 14.49 14.93 -8.31
CA HIS A 174 15.12 14.80 -9.62
C HIS A 174 16.41 13.93 -9.63
N GLU A 175 16.88 13.45 -8.48
CA GLU A 175 18.12 12.67 -8.36
C GLU A 175 17.99 11.21 -8.83
N ASP A 176 16.85 10.56 -8.52
CA ASP A 176 16.54 9.19 -8.98
C ASP A 176 15.14 9.13 -9.67
N PRO A 177 15.02 9.72 -10.88
CA PRO A 177 13.75 9.85 -11.57
C PRO A 177 13.43 8.62 -12.43
N LEU A 178 12.14 8.31 -12.54
CA LEU A 178 11.63 7.39 -13.56
C LEU A 178 11.28 8.13 -14.87
N ASN A 179 10.95 9.42 -14.75
CA ASN A 179 10.70 10.30 -15.87
C ASN A 179 11.84 11.32 -15.97
N HIS A 180 12.87 10.96 -16.74
CA HIS A 180 14.08 11.77 -16.91
C HIS A 180 13.79 13.15 -17.51
N ASP A 181 12.83 13.26 -18.43
CA ASP A 181 12.44 14.54 -19.03
C ASP A 181 11.84 15.48 -17.99
N ALA A 182 10.90 14.96 -17.18
CA ALA A 182 10.29 15.73 -16.10
C ALA A 182 11.32 16.19 -15.06
N ALA A 183 12.26 15.32 -14.70
CA ALA A 183 13.33 15.62 -13.77
C ALA A 183 14.30 16.68 -14.31
N ALA A 184 14.70 16.59 -15.57
CA ALA A 184 15.57 17.58 -16.21
C ALA A 184 14.92 18.96 -16.23
N VAL A 185 13.63 19.04 -16.61
CA VAL A 185 12.89 20.32 -16.62
C VAL A 185 12.73 20.87 -15.20
N LEU A 186 12.47 20.01 -14.20
CA LEU A 186 12.39 20.45 -12.79
C LEU A 186 13.71 21.07 -12.32
N ARG A 187 14.84 20.43 -12.63
CA ARG A 187 16.18 20.90 -12.25
C ARG A 187 16.56 22.20 -12.98
N ASP A 188 16.38 22.23 -14.30
CA ASP A 188 16.94 23.28 -15.15
C ASP A 188 15.99 24.48 -15.30
N ASN A 189 14.67 24.28 -15.20
CA ASN A 189 13.66 25.33 -15.34
C ASN A 189 12.37 25.03 -14.54
N PRO A 190 12.37 25.28 -13.22
CA PRO A 190 11.21 25.04 -12.35
C PRO A 190 9.90 25.72 -12.82
N LYS A 191 9.99 26.91 -13.45
CA LYS A 191 8.80 27.60 -13.98
C LYS A 191 8.19 26.87 -15.18
N MET A 192 9.03 26.35 -16.07
CA MET A 192 8.57 25.51 -17.18
C MET A 192 7.99 24.20 -16.66
N PHE A 193 8.61 23.61 -15.63
CA PHE A 193 8.09 22.42 -14.98
C PHE A 193 6.66 22.65 -14.44
N GLU A 194 6.44 23.75 -13.72
CA GLU A 194 5.11 24.14 -13.25
C GLU A 194 4.11 24.29 -14.41
N SER A 195 4.49 24.99 -15.48
CA SER A 195 3.62 25.15 -16.66
C SER A 195 3.24 23.81 -17.29
N ASN A 196 4.20 22.89 -17.40
CA ASN A 196 3.98 21.54 -17.93
C ASN A 196 3.07 20.71 -17.02
N VAL A 197 3.26 20.76 -15.69
CA VAL A 197 2.39 20.10 -14.72
C VAL A 197 0.95 20.61 -14.86
N ARG A 198 0.75 21.93 -14.88
CA ARG A 198 -0.59 22.53 -15.05
C ARG A 198 -1.25 22.11 -16.36
N ARG A 199 -0.49 22.10 -17.46
CA ARG A 199 -0.97 21.67 -18.77
C ARG A 199 -1.36 20.19 -18.78
N ALA A 200 -0.53 19.32 -18.21
CA ALA A 200 -0.80 17.89 -18.11
C ALA A 200 -2.06 17.63 -17.28
N MET A 201 -2.17 18.25 -16.10
CA MET A 201 -3.32 18.10 -15.20
C MET A 201 -4.64 18.59 -15.80
N ALA A 202 -4.59 19.60 -16.67
CA ALA A 202 -5.75 20.11 -17.40
C ALA A 202 -6.24 19.19 -18.55
N GLY A 203 -5.49 18.14 -18.88
CA GLY A 203 -5.80 17.26 -20.00
C GLY A 203 -5.15 17.71 -21.30
N GLY A 204 -3.81 17.70 -21.34
CA GLY A 204 -3.04 18.25 -22.45
C GLY A 204 -1.78 17.47 -22.80
N TYR A 205 -1.08 17.94 -23.83
CA TYR A 205 0.20 17.38 -24.26
C TYR A 205 1.37 18.08 -23.56
N VAL A 206 2.34 17.28 -23.11
CA VAL A 206 3.69 17.73 -22.76
C VAL A 206 4.66 16.96 -23.65
N GLY A 207 5.37 17.67 -24.52
CA GLY A 207 6.09 17.04 -25.63
C GLY A 207 5.13 16.27 -26.54
N GLN A 208 5.39 14.98 -26.75
CA GLN A 208 4.55 14.08 -27.55
C GLN A 208 3.56 13.26 -26.72
N THR A 209 3.56 13.42 -25.40
CA THR A 209 2.76 12.60 -24.49
C THR A 209 1.49 13.32 -24.07
N PHE A 210 0.34 12.72 -24.37
CA PHE A 210 -0.96 13.18 -23.84
C PHE A 210 -1.17 12.69 -22.41
N PHE A 211 -1.63 13.59 -21.54
CA PHE A 211 -2.04 13.32 -20.17
C PHE A 211 -3.55 13.57 -20.04
N HIS A 212 -4.27 12.62 -19.41
CA HIS A 212 -5.69 12.80 -19.12
C HIS A 212 -5.87 13.80 -17.99
N ARG A 213 -6.97 14.55 -18.03
CA ARG A 213 -7.30 15.51 -16.98
C ARG A 213 -7.42 14.80 -15.62
N CYS A 214 -6.78 15.37 -14.60
CA CYS A 214 -6.80 14.85 -13.23
C CYS A 214 -7.01 15.94 -12.16
N MET A 215 -7.68 17.05 -12.54
CA MET A 215 -8.18 18.09 -11.62
C MET A 215 -9.67 17.93 -11.39
#